data_AF-H2ZEC0-F1
#
_entry.id   AF-H2ZEC0-F1
#
_cell.length_a   1.000
_cell.length_b   1.000
_cell.length_c   1.000
_cell.angle_alpha   90.00
_cell.angle_beta   90.00
_cell.angle_gamma   90.00
#
_symmetry.space_group_name_H-M   'P 1'
#
loop_
_entity.id
_entity.type
_entity.pdbx_description
1 polymer ?
#
loop_
_entity_poly.entity_id
_entity_poly.type
_entity_poly.pdbx_seq_one_letter_code
_entity_poly.pdbx_strand_id
1 'polypeptide(L)'
;MEKSDSSQEYLFKNIRYYVVGELPVKTKDILAKAKSESYLSALATHVIVTDPDHYEVESARDIWLIPIVTPLWVELSFKCNTLLPANAFSPTKKQLFSGLVFTFSNIGKLDKSVLWSLITYNGGKCQAVLNKHCTHLVSPTPSGAKYEESLKHNESININR
;
A
#
# COMPACT_ATOMS: atom_id res chain seq x y z
N MET A 1 -17.64 17.49 -17.85
CA MET A 1 -17.05 18.16 -16.67
C MET A 1 -18.16 18.27 -15.65
N GLU A 2 -18.38 17.24 -14.82
CA GLU A 2 -19.52 17.21 -13.89
C GLU A 2 -19.12 16.54 -12.56
N LYS A 3 -19.07 17.39 -11.52
CA LYS A 3 -19.33 17.17 -10.08
C LYS A 3 -18.90 15.82 -9.46
N SER A 4 -17.72 15.78 -8.86
CA SER A 4 -17.34 14.77 -7.85
C SER A 4 -16.68 15.33 -6.58
N ASP A 5 -16.80 16.64 -6.32
CA ASP A 5 -15.98 17.31 -5.29
C ASP A 5 -16.56 17.18 -3.87
N SER A 6 -17.88 17.08 -3.71
CA SER A 6 -18.47 17.12 -2.36
C SER A 6 -18.34 15.81 -1.58
N SER A 7 -18.21 14.64 -2.23
CA SER A 7 -18.15 13.36 -1.52
C SER A 7 -16.77 13.04 -0.96
N GLN A 8 -15.71 13.46 -1.66
CA GLN A 8 -14.33 13.17 -1.27
C GLN A 8 -13.92 13.92 0.01
N GLU A 9 -14.40 15.15 0.18
CA GLU A 9 -14.13 15.97 1.38
C GLU A 9 -14.67 15.33 2.68
N TYR A 10 -15.75 14.55 2.59
CA TYR A 10 -16.37 13.89 3.73
C TYR A 10 -15.92 12.44 3.93
N LEU A 11 -15.01 11.93 3.08
CA LEU A 11 -14.56 10.54 3.14
C LEU A 11 -13.96 10.18 4.50
N PHE A 12 -13.18 11.10 5.08
CA PHE A 12 -12.49 10.90 6.35
C PHE A 12 -13.19 11.56 7.56
N LYS A 13 -14.43 12.07 7.40
CA LYS A 13 -15.12 12.83 8.48
C LYS A 13 -15.29 12.03 9.79
N ASN A 14 -15.44 10.72 9.67
CA ASN A 14 -15.66 9.81 10.81
C ASN A 14 -14.35 9.20 11.31
N ILE A 15 -13.21 9.55 10.70
CA ILE A 15 -11.90 9.03 11.09
C ILE A 15 -11.31 9.92 12.17
N ARG A 16 -11.03 9.30 13.31
CA ARG A 16 -10.14 9.86 14.33
C ARG A 16 -8.79 9.19 14.18
N TYR A 17 -7.75 9.95 13.88
CA TYR A 17 -6.43 9.38 13.61
C TYR A 17 -5.40 9.91 14.61
N TYR A 18 -4.47 9.04 14.97
CA TYR A 18 -3.26 9.39 15.71
C TYR A 18 -2.04 9.24 14.80
N VAL A 19 -1.05 10.10 14.94
CA VAL A 19 0.14 10.11 14.09
C VAL A 19 1.35 9.71 14.91
N VAL A 20 2.12 8.76 14.39
CA VAL A 20 3.44 8.41 14.91
C VAL A 20 4.49 8.82 13.89
N GLY A 21 5.24 9.87 14.21
CA GLY A 21 6.22 10.52 13.33
C GLY A 21 5.67 11.77 12.64
N GLU A 22 6.16 12.07 11.43
CA GLU A 22 5.78 13.27 10.68
C GLU A 22 5.06 12.93 9.37
N LEU A 23 3.81 13.39 9.23
CA LEU A 23 3.05 13.21 8.00
C LEU A 23 3.57 14.10 6.85
N PRO A 24 3.62 13.56 5.61
CA PRO A 24 3.81 14.36 4.41
C PRO A 24 2.75 15.47 4.26
N VAL A 25 3.13 16.61 3.70
CA VAL A 25 2.24 17.78 3.49
C VAL A 25 0.94 17.37 2.78
N LYS A 26 1.06 16.60 1.70
CA LYS A 26 -0.07 16.08 0.93
C LYS A 26 -1.07 15.28 1.77
N THR A 27 -0.59 14.46 2.70
CA THR A 27 -1.45 13.66 3.58
C THR A 27 -2.12 14.55 4.63
N LYS A 28 -1.41 15.57 5.15
CA LYS A 28 -1.98 16.58 6.06
C LYS A 28 -3.13 17.33 5.40
N ASP A 29 -2.96 17.73 4.13
CA ASP A 29 -4.00 18.46 3.38
C ASP A 29 -5.26 17.61 3.19
N ILE A 30 -5.10 16.32 2.83
CA ILE A 30 -6.23 15.40 2.67
C ILE A 30 -6.97 15.16 4.00
N LEU A 31 -6.22 15.10 5.11
CA LEU A 31 -6.76 14.85 6.44
C LEU A 31 -7.25 16.12 7.15
N ALA A 32 -7.23 17.29 6.50
CA ALA A 32 -7.59 18.56 7.14
C ALA A 32 -9.02 18.58 7.73
N LYS A 33 -9.93 17.73 7.21
CA LYS A 33 -11.31 17.57 7.71
C LYS A 33 -11.50 16.38 8.66
N ALA A 34 -10.47 15.55 8.83
CA ALA A 34 -10.47 14.45 9.77
C ALA A 34 -10.03 14.95 11.16
N LYS A 35 -10.40 14.22 12.21
CA LYS A 35 -10.05 14.61 13.58
C LYS A 35 -8.73 13.97 13.98
N SER A 36 -7.71 14.79 14.23
CA SER A 36 -6.44 14.34 14.80
C SER A 36 -6.53 14.23 16.32
N GLU A 37 -6.03 13.14 16.89
CA GLU A 37 -5.85 12.98 18.33
C GLU A 37 -4.40 13.36 18.71
N SER A 38 -4.21 14.02 19.85
CA SER A 38 -2.88 14.43 20.33
C SER A 38 -2.13 13.33 21.08
N TYR A 39 -2.84 12.27 21.50
CA TYR A 39 -2.28 11.11 22.17
C TYR A 39 -3.00 9.83 21.73
N LEU A 40 -2.30 8.71 21.81
CA LEU A 40 -2.87 7.40 21.56
C LEU A 40 -3.99 7.10 22.57
N SER A 41 -5.20 6.85 22.09
CA SER A 41 -6.36 6.57 22.92
C SER A 41 -7.31 5.58 22.23
N ALA A 42 -8.20 4.94 23.01
CA ALA A 42 -9.27 4.09 22.48
C ALA A 42 -10.24 4.82 21.52
N LEU A 43 -10.22 6.16 21.51
CA LEU A 43 -11.05 6.93 20.58
C LEU A 43 -10.46 6.93 19.18
N ALA A 44 -9.15 6.75 19.02
CA ALA A 44 -8.50 6.70 17.72
C ALA A 44 -8.98 5.47 16.94
N THR A 45 -9.44 5.71 15.71
CA THR A 45 -9.90 4.66 14.79
C THR A 45 -8.75 4.07 13.98
N HIS A 46 -7.71 4.87 13.71
CA HIS A 46 -6.56 4.49 12.89
C HIS A 46 -5.31 5.15 13.46
N VAL A 47 -4.17 4.47 13.40
CA VAL A 47 -2.86 5.04 13.67
C VAL A 47 -2.09 5.14 12.37
N ILE A 48 -1.66 6.34 12.00
CA ILE A 48 -0.86 6.59 10.80
C ILE A 48 0.60 6.67 11.20
N VAL A 49 1.41 5.76 10.69
CA VAL A 49 2.81 5.60 11.07
C VAL A 49 3.70 5.93 9.88
N THR A 50 4.62 6.87 10.09
CA THR A 50 5.71 7.15 9.16
C THR A 50 7.04 6.59 9.64
N ASP A 51 7.15 6.36 10.95
CA ASP A 51 8.31 5.75 11.60
C ASP A 51 7.92 4.41 12.25
N PRO A 52 8.12 3.27 11.55
CA PRO A 52 7.72 1.95 12.03
C PRO A 52 8.44 1.48 13.30
N ASP A 53 9.63 2.04 13.59
CA ASP A 53 10.49 1.61 14.70
C ASP A 53 10.17 2.34 16.01
N HIS A 54 9.17 3.23 15.99
CA HIS A 54 8.75 4.00 17.15
C HIS A 54 8.01 3.11 18.19
N TYR A 55 8.34 3.26 19.48
CA TYR A 55 7.81 2.40 20.57
C TYR A 55 6.27 2.39 20.68
N GLU A 56 5.61 3.46 20.23
CA GLU A 56 4.16 3.58 20.26
C GLU A 56 3.45 2.68 19.24
N VAL A 57 4.16 2.22 18.19
CA VAL A 57 3.60 1.35 17.16
C VAL A 57 3.22 -0.01 17.76
N GLU A 58 4.08 -0.59 18.57
CA GLU A 58 3.79 -1.86 19.26
C GLU A 58 2.66 -1.69 20.27
N SER A 59 2.68 -0.59 21.02
CA SER A 59 1.64 -0.25 22.01
C SER A 59 0.25 -0.08 21.35
N ALA A 60 0.18 0.64 20.22
CA ALA A 60 -1.06 0.82 19.47
C ALA A 60 -1.62 -0.49 18.93
N ARG A 61 -0.73 -1.41 18.52
CA ARG A 61 -1.11 -2.71 17.98
C ARG A 61 -1.62 -3.66 19.06
N ASP A 62 -0.83 -3.84 20.11
CA ASP A 62 -0.99 -4.96 21.04
C ASP A 62 -1.94 -4.64 22.20
N ILE A 63 -2.05 -3.36 22.58
CA ILE A 63 -2.92 -2.92 23.68
C ILE A 63 -4.31 -2.52 23.15
N TRP A 64 -4.33 -1.67 22.12
CA TRP A 64 -5.57 -1.04 21.66
C TRP A 64 -6.21 -1.75 20.47
N LEU A 65 -5.50 -2.67 19.80
CA LEU A 65 -5.93 -3.37 18.59
C LEU A 65 -6.39 -2.41 17.48
N ILE A 66 -5.84 -1.19 17.46
CA ILE A 66 -6.20 -0.17 16.48
C ILE A 66 -5.46 -0.48 15.16
N PRO A 67 -6.13 -0.42 14.00
CA PRO A 67 -5.48 -0.57 12.71
C PRO A 67 -4.34 0.44 12.52
N ILE A 68 -3.16 -0.07 12.21
CA ILE A 68 -1.96 0.72 11.92
C ILE A 68 -1.75 0.77 10.41
N VAL A 69 -1.63 1.97 9.85
CA VAL A 69 -1.52 2.22 8.41
C VAL A 69 -0.37 3.17 8.09
N THR A 70 0.16 3.06 6.87
CA THR A 70 1.08 4.05 6.30
C THR A 70 0.30 5.22 5.68
N PRO A 71 0.94 6.40 5.45
CA PRO A 71 0.30 7.53 4.76
C PRO A 71 -0.28 7.19 3.38
N LEU A 72 0.25 6.15 2.73
CA LEU A 72 -0.23 5.67 1.45
C LEU A 72 -1.70 5.23 1.49
N TRP A 73 -2.18 4.72 2.63
CA TRP A 73 -3.59 4.38 2.83
C TRP A 73 -4.49 5.59 2.60
N VAL A 74 -4.11 6.75 3.15
CA VAL A 74 -4.87 7.99 3.01
C VAL A 74 -4.87 8.46 1.56
N GLU A 75 -3.70 8.50 0.93
CA GLU A 75 -3.56 8.98 -0.45
C GLU A 75 -4.34 8.12 -1.45
N LEU A 76 -4.26 6.80 -1.31
CA LEU A 76 -4.96 5.88 -2.22
C LEU A 76 -6.45 5.83 -1.91
N SER A 77 -6.85 5.88 -0.64
CA SER A 77 -8.27 5.97 -0.27
C SER A 77 -8.92 7.22 -0.83
N PHE A 78 -8.22 8.36 -0.77
CA PHE A 78 -8.67 9.62 -1.36
C PHE A 78 -8.80 9.52 -2.90
N LYS A 79 -7.78 8.99 -3.58
CA LYS A 79 -7.79 8.79 -5.04
C LYS A 79 -8.90 7.84 -5.50
N CYS A 80 -9.20 6.81 -4.71
CA CYS A 80 -10.26 5.85 -5.00
C CYS A 80 -11.64 6.32 -4.52
N ASN A 81 -11.72 7.46 -3.81
CA ASN A 81 -12.93 7.94 -3.15
C ASN A 81 -13.61 6.86 -2.29
N THR A 82 -12.81 6.03 -1.61
CA THR A 82 -13.29 4.91 -0.78
C THR A 82 -12.26 4.61 0.31
N LEU A 83 -12.71 4.20 1.50
CA LEU A 83 -11.79 3.79 2.56
C LEU A 83 -11.25 2.40 2.25
N LEU A 84 -9.97 2.34 1.88
CA LEU A 84 -9.31 1.09 1.56
C LEU A 84 -9.11 0.23 2.82
N PRO A 85 -8.89 -1.09 2.68
CA PRO A 85 -8.67 -1.95 3.83
C PRO A 85 -7.30 -1.64 4.48
N ALA A 86 -7.32 -1.27 5.77
CA ALA A 86 -6.15 -0.81 6.52
C ALA A 86 -5.00 -1.83 6.59
N ASN A 87 -5.34 -3.12 6.64
CA ASN A 87 -4.37 -4.21 6.69
C ASN A 87 -3.43 -4.28 5.48
N ALA A 88 -3.87 -3.76 4.31
CA ALA A 88 -3.07 -3.67 3.10
C ALA A 88 -1.93 -2.66 3.21
N PHE A 89 -2.00 -1.76 4.18
CA PHE A 89 -1.09 -0.63 4.36
C PHE A 89 -0.34 -0.70 5.70
N SER A 90 -0.31 -1.87 6.34
CA SER A 90 0.33 -2.08 7.64
C SER A 90 1.85 -1.92 7.52
N PRO A 91 2.50 -1.03 8.30
CA PRO A 91 3.95 -0.80 8.23
C PRO A 91 4.78 -1.95 8.82
N THR A 92 4.21 -2.69 9.78
CA THR A 92 4.92 -3.64 10.64
C THR A 92 4.69 -5.12 10.33
N LYS A 93 3.82 -5.45 9.36
CA LYS A 93 3.61 -6.85 8.96
C LYS A 93 4.63 -7.22 7.89
N LYS A 94 5.43 -8.28 8.13
CA LYS A 94 6.03 -9.06 7.04
C LYS A 94 4.88 -9.75 6.29
N GLN A 95 4.23 -9.00 5.41
CA GLN A 95 3.17 -9.52 4.56
C GLN A 95 3.78 -10.54 3.57
N LEU A 96 2.94 -11.40 2.99
CA LEU A 96 3.37 -12.54 2.17
C LEU A 96 4.39 -12.16 1.08
N PHE A 97 4.24 -10.99 0.47
CA PHE A 97 5.11 -10.48 -0.59
C PHE A 97 6.00 -9.32 -0.16
N SER A 98 6.20 -9.13 1.14
CA SER A 98 7.07 -8.09 1.70
C SER A 98 8.47 -8.18 1.12
N GLY A 99 8.94 -7.08 0.53
CA GLY A 99 10.27 -6.99 -0.10
C GLY A 99 10.34 -7.60 -1.51
N LEU A 100 9.24 -8.15 -2.04
CA LEU A 100 9.19 -8.69 -3.39
C LEU A 100 8.74 -7.62 -4.40
N VAL A 101 9.33 -7.65 -5.60
CA VAL A 101 9.02 -6.74 -6.70
C VAL A 101 8.67 -7.56 -7.93
N PHE A 102 7.45 -7.40 -8.41
CA PHE A 102 6.87 -8.15 -9.52
C PHE A 102 6.82 -7.31 -10.79
N THR A 103 7.04 -7.96 -11.93
CA THR A 103 6.62 -7.44 -13.23
C THR A 103 5.83 -8.51 -13.98
N PHE A 104 5.06 -8.05 -14.97
CA PHE A 104 4.15 -8.89 -15.75
C PHE A 104 4.58 -8.91 -17.22
N SER A 105 4.49 -10.07 -17.84
CA SER A 105 4.66 -10.28 -19.30
C SER A 105 3.47 -11.05 -19.84
N ASN A 106 2.97 -10.64 -21.01
CA ASN A 106 1.87 -11.33 -21.72
C ASN A 106 0.59 -11.59 -20.89
N ILE A 107 0.29 -10.75 -19.90
CA ILE A 107 -0.96 -10.83 -19.11
C ILE A 107 -1.96 -9.79 -19.61
N GLY A 108 -3.21 -10.20 -19.77
CA GLY A 108 -4.33 -9.31 -20.13
C GLY A 108 -4.54 -8.18 -19.13
N LYS A 109 -5.10 -7.05 -19.58
CA LYS A 109 -5.24 -5.84 -18.75
C LYS A 109 -6.05 -6.09 -17.47
N LEU A 110 -7.12 -6.87 -17.54
CA LEU A 110 -7.98 -7.18 -16.40
C LEU A 110 -7.23 -8.02 -15.34
N ASP A 111 -6.66 -9.15 -15.76
CA ASP A 111 -5.91 -10.03 -14.86
C ASP A 111 -4.70 -9.33 -14.26
N LYS A 112 -4.00 -8.51 -15.05
CA LYS A 112 -2.89 -7.69 -14.56
C LYS A 112 -3.35 -6.74 -13.47
N SER A 113 -4.53 -6.13 -13.59
CA SER A 113 -5.08 -5.26 -12.56
C SER A 113 -5.37 -6.04 -11.27
N VAL A 114 -5.98 -7.22 -11.38
CA VAL A 114 -6.28 -8.09 -10.24
C VAL A 114 -5.00 -8.55 -9.55
N LEU A 115 -4.02 -9.04 -10.30
CA LEU A 115 -2.72 -9.45 -9.77
C LEU A 115 -1.99 -8.29 -9.10
N TRP A 116 -2.00 -7.10 -9.71
CA TRP A 116 -1.41 -5.91 -9.12
C TRP A 116 -2.06 -5.59 -7.77
N SER A 117 -3.38 -5.59 -7.70
CA SER A 117 -4.12 -5.37 -6.45
C SER A 117 -3.78 -6.42 -5.39
N LEU A 118 -3.76 -7.71 -5.74
CA LEU A 118 -3.41 -8.80 -4.81
C LEU A 118 -1.98 -8.70 -4.31
N ILE A 119 -1.03 -8.41 -5.20
CA ILE A 119 0.38 -8.30 -4.85
C ILE A 119 0.61 -7.13 -3.91
N THR A 120 0.08 -5.96 -4.27
CA THR A 120 0.20 -4.74 -3.45
C THR A 120 -0.50 -4.87 -2.11
N TYR A 121 -1.69 -5.48 -2.07
CA TYR A 121 -2.40 -5.77 -0.82
C TYR A 121 -1.58 -6.66 0.14
N ASN A 122 -0.79 -7.58 -0.41
CA ASN A 122 0.08 -8.48 0.36
C ASN A 122 1.51 -7.95 0.53
N GLY A 123 1.73 -6.64 0.40
CA GLY A 123 3.01 -5.97 0.69
C GLY A 123 4.06 -6.06 -0.40
N GLY A 124 3.71 -6.61 -1.57
CA GLY A 124 4.58 -6.65 -2.73
C GLY A 124 4.51 -5.36 -3.54
N LYS A 125 5.55 -5.09 -4.32
CA LYS A 125 5.58 -3.97 -5.27
C LYS A 125 5.40 -4.50 -6.68
N CYS A 126 4.72 -3.72 -7.52
CA CYS A 126 4.60 -4.03 -8.94
C CYS A 126 5.26 -2.93 -9.76
N GLN A 127 5.93 -3.30 -10.84
CA GLN A 127 6.55 -2.36 -11.77
C GLN A 127 6.28 -2.73 -13.23
N ALA A 128 6.10 -1.70 -14.06
CA ALA A 128 5.83 -1.88 -15.48
C ALA A 128 7.06 -2.35 -16.27
N VAL A 129 8.25 -1.92 -15.85
CA VAL A 129 9.52 -2.16 -16.54
C VAL A 129 10.31 -3.23 -15.79
N LEU A 130 10.91 -4.17 -16.53
CA LEU A 130 11.84 -5.15 -15.98
C LEU A 130 13.19 -4.48 -15.74
N ASN A 131 13.73 -4.59 -14.52
CA ASN A 131 15.03 -4.05 -14.14
C ASN A 131 15.67 -4.95 -13.07
N LYS A 132 16.90 -4.61 -12.67
CA LYS A 132 17.66 -5.35 -11.63
C LYS A 132 17.03 -5.39 -10.24
N HIS A 133 16.03 -4.55 -9.96
CA HIS A 133 15.30 -4.56 -8.68
C HIS A 133 14.08 -5.48 -8.73
N CYS A 134 13.74 -6.03 -9.90
CA CYS A 134 12.67 -7.01 -10.05
C CYS A 134 13.10 -8.33 -9.42
N THR A 135 12.29 -8.88 -8.51
CA THR A 135 12.57 -10.20 -7.93
C THR A 135 11.75 -11.30 -8.60
N HIS A 136 10.59 -10.96 -9.17
CA HIS A 136 9.69 -11.93 -9.80
C HIS A 136 9.15 -11.46 -11.15
N LEU A 137 9.21 -12.34 -12.16
CA LEU A 137 8.48 -12.18 -13.41
C LEU A 137 7.29 -13.16 -13.43
N VAL A 138 6.08 -12.62 -13.62
CA VAL A 138 4.86 -13.41 -13.82
C VAL A 138 4.52 -13.39 -15.31
N SER A 139 4.48 -14.56 -15.92
CA SER A 139 4.16 -14.73 -17.34
C SER A 139 3.40 -16.04 -17.55
N PRO A 140 2.26 -16.04 -18.24
CA PRO A 140 1.49 -17.27 -18.52
C PRO A 140 2.17 -18.13 -19.58
N THR A 141 3.04 -17.53 -20.39
CA THR A 141 3.80 -18.22 -21.43
C THR A 141 5.30 -18.00 -21.23
N PRO A 142 6.15 -19.00 -21.55
CA PRO A 142 7.60 -18.85 -21.55
C PRO A 142 8.07 -18.11 -22.82
N SER A 143 7.55 -16.91 -23.06
CA SER A 143 7.83 -16.14 -24.27
C SER A 143 7.80 -14.64 -24.04
N GLY A 144 8.45 -13.90 -24.95
CA GLY A 144 8.46 -12.44 -24.98
C GLY A 144 9.72 -11.82 -24.39
N ALA A 145 9.98 -10.57 -24.76
CA ALA A 145 11.24 -9.88 -24.45
C ALA A 145 11.60 -9.88 -22.96
N LYS A 146 10.62 -9.71 -22.06
CA LYS A 146 10.86 -9.76 -20.61
C LYS A 146 11.25 -11.15 -20.12
N TYR A 147 10.65 -12.19 -20.69
CA TYR A 147 10.96 -13.57 -20.32
C TYR A 147 12.38 -13.94 -20.75
N GLU A 148 12.72 -13.69 -22.01
CA GLU A 148 14.06 -13.92 -22.56
C GLU A 148 15.13 -13.14 -21.79
N GLU A 149 14.84 -11.89 -21.42
CA GLU A 149 15.77 -11.08 -20.64
C GLU A 149 15.93 -11.56 -19.20
N SER A 150 14.85 -12.06 -18.57
CA SER A 150 14.91 -12.61 -17.21
C SER A 150 15.75 -13.90 -17.14
N LEU A 151 15.73 -14.73 -18.18
CA LEU A 151 16.55 -15.96 -18.24
C LEU A 151 18.05 -15.67 -18.20
N LYS A 152 18.47 -14.54 -18.75
CA LYS A 152 19.89 -14.10 -18.71
C LYS A 152 20.35 -13.71 -17.30
N HIS A 153 19.41 -13.50 -16.37
CA HIS A 153 19.65 -12.98 -15.02
C HIS A 153 19.09 -13.91 -13.93
N ASN A 154 19.11 -15.22 -14.19
CA ASN A 154 18.44 -16.26 -13.38
C ASN A 154 18.90 -16.34 -11.92
N GLU A 155 20.04 -15.74 -11.56
CA GLU A 155 20.51 -15.64 -10.18
C GLU A 155 19.81 -14.54 -9.37
N SER A 156 19.13 -13.59 -10.04
CA SER A 156 18.51 -12.40 -9.43
C SER A 156 16.99 -12.33 -9.60
N ILE A 157 16.40 -13.04 -10.56
CA ILE A 157 14.98 -12.95 -10.90
C ILE A 157 14.34 -14.34 -10.93
N ASN A 158 13.42 -14.61 -10.00
CA ASN A 158 12.63 -15.83 -9.99
C ASN A 158 11.49 -15.75 -11.02
N ILE A 159 11.38 -16.76 -11.88
CA ILE A 159 10.31 -16.86 -12.87
C ILE A 159 9.26 -17.84 -12.34
N ASN A 160 8.11 -17.34 -11.91
CA ASN A 160 6.99 -18.19 -11.49
C ASN A 160 6.10 -18.49 -12.70
N ARG A 161 5.97 -19.79 -13.01
CA ARG A 161 5.13 -20.35 -14.09
C ARG A 161 3.77 -20.78 -13.56
#